data_AF-A0A7S0VBI3-F1
#
_entry.id   AF-A0A7S0VBI3-F1
#
_cell.length_a   1.000
_cell.length_b   1.000
_cell.length_c   1.000
_cell.angle_alpha   90.00
_cell.angle_beta   90.00
_cell.angle_gamma   90.00
#
_symmetry.space_group_name_H-M   'P 1'
#
loop_
_entity.id
_entity.type
_entity.pdbx_description
1 polymer ?
#
loop_
_entity_poly.entity_id
_entity_poly.type
_entity_poly.pdbx_seq_one_letter_code
_entity_poly.pdbx_strand_id
1 'polypeptide(L)'
;GGEAGGAPGARGAPPALDAGDELEKGVTDDVVVICGFGPIGQTVGSLLSSQYLKDESLRIEYVAFDLNPQRVDEGRKMGISVFYGDGSQPNVLRAAGVTNPRVICVTYTDLVSRITSVQRLREAFPGTPILSRGGILSEVFQLESAGATTVIPELSEVSLRLGSAVLDEFGVSLNTMDDSINDLRDKLAARARIQQKRLAKQAEKNRGGGGGGGLGPPP
;
A
#
# COMPACT_ATOMS: atom_id res chain seq x y z
N GLY A 1 -53.18 9.97 19.34
CA GLY A 1 -52.04 10.54 18.59
C GLY A 1 -50.83 9.71 18.93
N GLY A 2 -50.33 8.94 17.96
CA GLY A 2 -49.10 8.18 18.10
C GLY A 2 -48.05 8.81 17.20
N GLU A 3 -46.84 9.00 17.72
CA GLU A 3 -45.68 9.36 16.92
C GLU A 3 -44.65 8.23 17.01
N ALA A 4 -44.34 7.70 15.83
CA ALA A 4 -43.39 6.63 15.59
C ALA A 4 -41.97 7.20 15.54
N GLY A 5 -41.03 6.50 16.19
CA GLY A 5 -39.60 6.73 16.04
C GLY A 5 -39.12 6.29 14.65
N GLY A 6 -38.57 7.25 13.88
CA GLY A 6 -37.90 6.98 12.61
C GLY A 6 -36.47 6.49 12.82
N ALA A 7 -36.14 5.35 12.23
CA ALA A 7 -34.77 4.83 12.16
C ALA A 7 -33.89 5.72 11.24
N PRO A 8 -32.57 5.85 11.51
CA PRO A 8 -31.67 6.61 10.66
C PRO A 8 -31.43 5.89 9.32
N GLY A 9 -31.52 6.67 8.24
CA GLY A 9 -31.55 6.21 6.86
C GLY A 9 -30.34 5.37 6.41
N ALA A 10 -30.66 4.35 5.61
CA ALA A 10 -29.70 3.61 4.81
C ALA A 10 -28.89 4.59 3.94
N ARG A 11 -27.58 4.67 4.18
CA ARG A 11 -26.65 5.29 3.23
C ARG A 11 -26.69 4.45 1.96
N GLY A 12 -27.16 5.06 0.87
CA GLY A 12 -27.32 4.41 -0.42
C GLY A 12 -26.03 3.73 -0.85
N ALA A 13 -26.15 2.47 -1.27
CA ALA A 13 -25.06 1.75 -1.90
C ALA A 13 -24.57 2.57 -3.12
N PRO A 14 -23.25 2.68 -3.34
CA PRO A 14 -22.74 3.33 -4.55
C PRO A 14 -23.27 2.60 -5.80
N PRO A 15 -23.49 3.31 -6.92
CA PRO A 15 -23.89 2.67 -8.16
C PRO A 15 -22.82 1.65 -8.54
N ALA A 16 -23.25 0.46 -8.95
CA ALA A 16 -22.37 -0.56 -9.47
C ALA A 16 -21.50 0.08 -10.57
N LEU A 17 -20.18 -0.02 -10.44
CA LEU A 17 -19.33 0.12 -11.62
C LEU A 17 -19.84 -0.91 -12.62
N ASP A 18 -20.05 -0.50 -13.85
CA ASP A 18 -20.53 -1.39 -14.90
C ASP A 18 -19.51 -2.52 -15.05
N ALA A 19 -19.74 -3.63 -14.33
CA ALA A 19 -19.09 -4.90 -14.54
C ALA A 19 -19.72 -5.50 -15.80
N GLY A 20 -19.66 -4.74 -16.89
CA GLY A 20 -19.91 -5.24 -18.22
C GLY A 20 -18.81 -6.24 -18.50
N ASP A 21 -19.21 -7.51 -18.63
CA ASP A 21 -18.83 -8.56 -19.58
C ASP A 21 -17.66 -8.35 -20.59
N GLU A 22 -16.70 -7.45 -20.37
CA GLU A 22 -15.57 -7.15 -21.25
C GLU A 22 -14.21 -7.40 -20.57
N LEU A 23 -14.06 -8.50 -19.85
CA LEU A 23 -12.74 -9.13 -19.68
C LEU A 23 -12.52 -10.28 -20.67
N GLU A 24 -13.38 -10.42 -21.68
CA GLU A 24 -13.08 -11.14 -22.93
C GLU A 24 -12.59 -10.17 -24.01
N LYS A 25 -11.35 -9.69 -23.88
CA LYS A 25 -10.36 -9.45 -24.97
C LYS A 25 -9.15 -8.67 -24.44
N GLY A 26 -8.02 -9.38 -24.38
CA GLY A 26 -6.70 -8.80 -24.65
C GLY A 26 -6.19 -7.70 -23.70
N VAL A 27 -5.39 -8.11 -22.71
CA VAL A 27 -4.16 -7.43 -22.28
C VAL A 27 -4.28 -5.91 -22.11
N THR A 28 -4.77 -5.45 -20.96
CA THR A 28 -4.62 -4.05 -20.54
C THR A 28 -3.25 -3.88 -19.87
N ASP A 29 -2.24 -3.47 -20.63
CA ASP A 29 -0.89 -3.13 -20.12
C ASP A 29 -0.86 -1.78 -19.36
N ASP A 30 -2.02 -1.14 -19.16
CA ASP A 30 -2.17 0.14 -18.46
C ASP A 30 -3.09 0.03 -17.22
N VAL A 31 -2.91 -1.04 -16.45
CA VAL A 31 -3.73 -1.32 -15.26
C VAL A 31 -2.93 -1.22 -13.96
N VAL A 32 -3.58 -0.74 -12.90
CA VAL A 32 -3.09 -0.81 -11.52
C VAL A 32 -3.50 -2.15 -10.91
N VAL A 33 -2.54 -2.91 -10.39
CA VAL A 33 -2.82 -4.13 -9.63
C VAL A 33 -2.83 -3.83 -8.14
N ILE A 34 -3.90 -4.20 -7.44
CA ILE A 34 -3.99 -4.09 -5.99
C ILE A 34 -3.89 -5.49 -5.37
N CYS A 35 -2.78 -5.79 -4.72
CA CYS A 35 -2.56 -7.01 -3.97
C CYS A 35 -3.03 -6.83 -2.52
N GLY A 36 -4.18 -7.40 -2.20
CA GLY A 36 -4.91 -7.22 -0.94
C GLY A 36 -6.04 -6.21 -1.10
N PHE A 37 -7.29 -6.66 -0.87
CA PHE A 37 -8.50 -5.85 -0.95
C PHE A 37 -9.16 -5.67 0.43
N GLY A 38 -8.32 -5.51 1.45
CA GLY A 38 -8.72 -5.03 2.78
C GLY A 38 -8.95 -3.51 2.81
N PRO A 39 -9.08 -2.89 3.99
CA PRO A 39 -9.44 -1.48 4.11
C PRO A 39 -8.55 -0.52 3.31
N ILE A 40 -7.23 -0.75 3.30
CA ILE A 40 -6.30 0.07 2.52
C ILE A 40 -6.48 -0.17 1.02
N GLY A 41 -6.53 -1.42 0.57
CA GLY A 41 -6.75 -1.75 -0.85
C GLY A 41 -8.08 -1.22 -1.38
N GLN A 42 -9.14 -1.30 -0.58
CA GLN A 42 -10.45 -0.73 -0.91
C GLN A 42 -10.41 0.79 -1.01
N THR A 43 -9.68 1.46 -0.12
CA THR A 43 -9.51 2.93 -0.17
C THR A 43 -8.74 3.34 -1.43
N VAL A 44 -7.68 2.61 -1.77
CA VAL A 44 -6.93 2.84 -3.03
C VAL A 44 -7.86 2.64 -4.24
N GLY A 45 -8.58 1.52 -4.32
CA GLY A 45 -9.53 1.27 -5.42
C GLY A 45 -10.64 2.33 -5.49
N SER A 46 -11.12 2.82 -4.34
CA SER A 46 -12.13 3.89 -4.29
C SER A 46 -11.58 5.19 -4.88
N LEU A 47 -10.35 5.60 -4.52
CA LEU A 47 -9.72 6.80 -5.04
C LEU A 47 -9.45 6.73 -6.54
N LEU A 48 -9.17 5.55 -7.08
CA LEU A 48 -8.96 5.34 -8.51
C LEU A 48 -10.28 5.28 -9.30
N SER A 49 -11.42 5.11 -8.63
CA SER A 49 -12.71 5.04 -9.29
C SER A 49 -13.14 6.43 -9.78
N SER A 50 -13.82 6.47 -10.92
CA SER A 50 -14.36 7.71 -11.52
C SER A 50 -15.30 8.48 -10.60
N GLN A 51 -15.87 7.84 -9.59
CA GLN A 51 -16.72 8.49 -8.59
C GLN A 51 -15.96 9.48 -7.72
N TYR A 52 -14.70 9.21 -7.41
CA TYR A 52 -13.89 10.03 -6.49
C TYR A 52 -12.78 10.80 -7.20
N LEU A 53 -12.34 10.33 -8.37
CA LEU A 53 -11.38 11.03 -9.19
C LEU A 53 -12.06 12.22 -9.87
N LYS A 54 -11.69 13.43 -9.43
CA LYS A 54 -12.36 14.68 -9.85
C LYS A 54 -12.06 15.11 -11.29
N ASP A 55 -11.03 14.54 -11.89
CA ASP A 55 -10.67 14.78 -13.29
C ASP A 55 -11.16 13.59 -14.12
N GLU A 56 -12.34 13.73 -14.70
CA GLU A 56 -12.99 12.68 -15.51
C GLU A 56 -12.21 12.35 -16.80
N SER A 57 -11.25 13.19 -17.20
CA SER A 57 -10.36 12.90 -18.33
C SER A 57 -9.29 11.86 -17.98
N LEU A 58 -9.03 11.65 -16.69
CA LEU A 58 -8.12 10.64 -16.19
C LEU A 58 -8.91 9.37 -15.84
N ARG A 59 -8.87 8.37 -16.71
CA ARG A 59 -9.38 7.03 -16.39
C ARG A 59 -8.22 6.14 -15.97
N ILE A 60 -8.23 5.69 -14.72
CA ILE A 60 -7.23 4.75 -14.19
C ILE A 60 -7.92 3.43 -13.92
N GLU A 61 -7.62 2.44 -14.75
CA GLU A 61 -8.16 1.10 -14.55
C GLU A 61 -7.37 0.35 -13.47
N TYR A 62 -8.08 -0.44 -12.68
CA TYR A 62 -7.45 -1.26 -11.66
C TYR A 62 -8.13 -2.62 -11.53
N VAL A 63 -7.35 -3.58 -11.07
CA VAL A 63 -7.80 -4.92 -10.70
C VAL A 63 -7.27 -5.26 -9.31
N ALA A 64 -8.10 -5.87 -8.48
CA ALA A 64 -7.73 -6.22 -7.12
C ALA A 64 -7.75 -7.74 -6.89
N PHE A 65 -6.91 -8.19 -5.96
CA PHE A 65 -6.83 -9.59 -5.54
C PHE A 65 -6.91 -9.67 -4.01
N ASP A 66 -7.66 -10.63 -3.47
CA ASP A 66 -7.67 -10.93 -2.04
C ASP A 66 -7.88 -12.44 -1.81
N LEU A 67 -7.41 -12.91 -0.66
CA LEU A 67 -7.56 -14.31 -0.21
C LEU A 67 -8.82 -14.52 0.65
N ASN A 68 -9.51 -13.45 1.03
CA ASN A 68 -10.78 -13.52 1.73
C ASN A 68 -11.95 -13.51 0.72
N PRO A 69 -12.68 -14.63 0.57
CA PRO A 69 -13.78 -14.72 -0.40
C PRO A 69 -14.92 -13.74 -0.10
N GLN A 70 -15.17 -13.39 1.17
CA GLN A 70 -16.21 -12.42 1.52
C GLN A 70 -15.91 -11.04 0.94
N ARG A 71 -14.65 -10.59 1.02
CA ARG A 71 -14.22 -9.30 0.45
C ARG A 71 -14.32 -9.28 -1.07
N VAL A 72 -14.00 -10.41 -1.70
CA VAL A 72 -14.13 -10.57 -3.16
C VAL A 72 -15.59 -10.48 -3.57
N ASP A 73 -16.48 -11.19 -2.87
CA ASP A 73 -17.91 -11.19 -3.16
C ASP A 73 -18.53 -9.80 -2.94
N GLU A 74 -18.15 -9.09 -1.87
CA GLU A 74 -18.57 -7.72 -1.59
C GLU A 74 -18.10 -6.75 -2.70
N GLY A 75 -16.82 -6.81 -3.07
CA GLY A 75 -16.29 -5.97 -4.15
C GLY A 75 -16.99 -6.20 -5.49
N ARG A 76 -17.23 -7.47 -5.85
CA ARG A 76 -17.95 -7.82 -7.09
C ARG A 76 -19.38 -7.31 -7.11
N LYS A 77 -20.10 -7.37 -5.97
CA LYS A 77 -21.46 -6.79 -5.85
C LYS A 77 -21.47 -5.28 -6.07
N MET A 78 -20.35 -4.59 -5.85
CA MET A 78 -20.16 -3.17 -6.12
C MET A 78 -19.68 -2.89 -7.55
N GLY A 79 -19.58 -3.92 -8.40
CA GLY A 79 -19.09 -3.81 -9.77
C GLY A 79 -17.57 -3.72 -9.90
N ILE A 80 -16.83 -3.95 -8.82
CA ILE A 80 -15.37 -3.82 -8.81
C ILE A 80 -14.74 -5.13 -9.32
N SER A 81 -13.74 -5.01 -10.19
CA SER A 81 -12.91 -6.13 -10.68
C SER A 81 -12.00 -6.69 -9.58
N VAL A 82 -12.58 -7.50 -8.70
CA VAL A 82 -11.87 -8.20 -7.61
C VAL A 82 -11.85 -9.70 -7.87
N PHE A 83 -10.67 -10.31 -7.76
CA PHE A 83 -10.42 -11.73 -7.96
C PHE A 83 -10.00 -12.41 -6.66
N TYR A 84 -10.45 -13.65 -6.49
CA TYR A 84 -9.95 -14.51 -5.43
C TYR A 84 -8.60 -15.07 -5.82
N GLY A 85 -7.58 -14.84 -5.00
CA GLY A 85 -6.23 -15.37 -5.22
C GLY A 85 -5.13 -14.53 -4.57
N ASP A 86 -3.92 -15.08 -4.55
CA ASP A 86 -2.74 -14.36 -4.08
C ASP A 86 -2.19 -13.47 -5.20
N GLY A 87 -2.49 -12.18 -5.12
CA GLY A 87 -2.02 -11.17 -6.08
C GLY A 87 -0.50 -10.96 -6.08
N SER A 88 0.27 -11.60 -5.18
CA SER A 88 1.73 -11.59 -5.26
C SER A 88 2.30 -12.61 -6.24
N GLN A 89 1.45 -13.52 -6.75
CA GLN A 89 1.87 -14.58 -7.66
C GLN A 89 1.68 -14.14 -9.12
N PRO A 90 2.77 -14.04 -9.92
CA PRO A 90 2.67 -13.60 -11.31
C PRO A 90 1.75 -14.49 -12.17
N ASN A 91 1.62 -15.79 -11.85
CA ASN A 91 0.69 -16.69 -12.53
C ASN A 91 -0.77 -16.35 -12.26
N VAL A 92 -1.10 -15.87 -11.05
CA VAL A 92 -2.46 -15.44 -10.69
C VAL A 92 -2.83 -14.17 -11.47
N LEU A 93 -1.88 -13.22 -11.57
CA LEU A 93 -2.05 -12.01 -12.37
C LEU A 93 -2.28 -12.34 -13.86
N ARG A 94 -1.45 -13.23 -14.43
CA ARG A 94 -1.61 -13.67 -15.83
C ARG A 94 -2.92 -14.40 -16.08
N ALA A 95 -3.38 -15.23 -15.15
CA ALA A 95 -4.67 -15.91 -15.26
C ALA A 95 -5.85 -14.92 -15.26
N ALA A 96 -5.69 -13.76 -14.63
CA ALA A 96 -6.64 -12.65 -14.68
C ALA A 96 -6.41 -11.69 -15.87
N GLY A 97 -5.53 -12.05 -16.82
CA GLY A 97 -5.25 -11.25 -18.02
C GLY A 97 -4.21 -10.15 -17.85
N VAL A 98 -3.56 -10.04 -16.69
CA VAL A 98 -2.55 -9.02 -16.41
C VAL A 98 -1.15 -9.54 -16.73
N THR A 99 -0.54 -9.01 -17.79
CA THR A 99 0.82 -9.40 -18.24
C THR A 99 1.87 -8.36 -17.92
N ASN A 100 1.57 -7.06 -18.09
CA ASN A 100 2.51 -5.98 -17.81
C ASN A 100 1.80 -4.84 -17.06
N PRO A 101 1.64 -4.95 -15.73
CA PRO A 101 0.95 -3.93 -14.96
C PRO A 101 1.72 -2.60 -14.96
N ARG A 102 1.01 -1.48 -15.05
CA ARG A 102 1.63 -0.14 -14.96
C ARG A 102 2.13 0.14 -13.54
N VAL A 103 1.37 -0.25 -12.52
CA VAL A 103 1.73 -0.10 -11.10
C VAL A 103 1.20 -1.29 -10.31
N ILE A 104 1.95 -1.74 -9.32
CA ILE A 104 1.49 -2.76 -8.37
C ILE A 104 1.46 -2.18 -6.95
N CYS A 105 0.32 -2.25 -6.30
CA CYS A 105 0.08 -1.79 -4.93
C CYS A 105 -0.02 -3.01 -3.99
N VAL A 106 0.95 -3.18 -3.08
CA VAL A 106 0.96 -4.25 -2.08
C VAL A 106 0.43 -3.73 -0.75
N THR A 107 -0.74 -4.23 -0.33
CA THR A 107 -1.46 -3.70 0.85
C THR A 107 -1.70 -4.73 1.96
N TYR A 108 -1.08 -5.91 1.87
CA TYR A 108 -1.16 -6.95 2.89
C TYR A 108 -0.76 -6.44 4.28
N THR A 109 -1.36 -7.00 5.33
CA THR A 109 -1.15 -6.50 6.71
C THR A 109 0.17 -7.00 7.31
N ASP A 110 0.44 -8.30 7.20
CA ASP A 110 1.65 -8.91 7.75
C ASP A 110 2.91 -8.45 7.02
N LEU A 111 3.96 -8.10 7.77
CA LEU A 111 5.20 -7.56 7.21
C LEU A 111 5.97 -8.61 6.41
N VAL A 112 6.07 -9.84 6.90
CA VAL A 112 6.81 -10.91 6.23
C VAL A 112 6.16 -11.20 4.88
N SER A 113 4.84 -11.34 4.88
CA SER A 113 4.04 -11.53 3.68
C SER A 113 4.22 -10.37 2.68
N ARG A 114 4.22 -9.11 3.14
CA ARG A 114 4.50 -7.95 2.28
C ARG A 114 5.89 -8.01 1.67
N ILE A 115 6.93 -8.25 2.46
CA ILE A 115 8.33 -8.34 1.97
C ILE A 115 8.46 -9.42 0.90
N THR A 116 7.99 -10.64 1.20
CA THR A 116 8.04 -11.75 0.25
C THR A 116 7.23 -11.46 -1.03
N SER A 117 6.10 -10.77 -0.90
CA SER A 117 5.29 -10.37 -2.05
C SER A 117 6.04 -9.37 -2.94
N VAL A 118 6.63 -8.33 -2.33
CA VAL A 118 7.42 -7.32 -3.05
C VAL A 118 8.60 -7.96 -3.78
N GLN A 119 9.32 -8.88 -3.14
CA GLN A 119 10.45 -9.60 -3.77
C GLN A 119 9.99 -10.36 -5.01
N ARG A 120 8.96 -11.21 -4.87
CA ARG A 120 8.41 -12.00 -5.99
C ARG A 120 7.93 -11.14 -7.14
N LEU A 121 7.23 -10.05 -6.82
CA LEU A 121 6.70 -9.13 -7.83
C LEU A 121 7.82 -8.34 -8.51
N ARG A 122 8.87 -7.94 -7.78
CA ARG A 122 10.05 -7.27 -8.36
C ARG A 122 10.82 -8.20 -9.29
N GLU A 123 10.98 -9.47 -8.91
CA GLU A 123 11.62 -10.49 -9.76
C GLU A 123 10.84 -10.69 -11.08
N ALA A 124 9.52 -10.76 -10.99
CA ALA A 124 8.67 -11.00 -12.15
C ALA A 124 8.47 -9.75 -13.04
N PHE A 125 8.45 -8.56 -12.43
CA PHE A 125 8.17 -7.29 -13.07
C PHE A 125 9.25 -6.26 -12.75
N PRO A 126 10.49 -6.44 -13.25
CA PRO A 126 11.64 -5.63 -12.84
C PRO A 126 11.49 -4.14 -13.13
N GLY A 127 10.73 -3.77 -14.17
CA GLY A 127 10.48 -2.38 -14.55
C GLY A 127 9.24 -1.73 -13.92
N THR A 128 8.34 -2.52 -13.31
CA THR A 128 7.07 -1.99 -12.80
C THR A 128 7.26 -1.31 -11.44
N PRO A 129 6.76 -0.09 -11.24
CA PRO A 129 6.68 0.53 -9.91
C PRO A 129 5.87 -0.33 -8.94
N ILE A 130 6.47 -0.60 -7.77
CA ILE A 130 5.81 -1.34 -6.68
C ILE A 130 5.64 -0.39 -5.50
N LEU A 131 4.38 -0.11 -5.15
CA LEU A 131 4.01 0.74 -4.04
C LEU A 131 3.56 -0.14 -2.88
N SER A 132 4.04 0.13 -1.68
CA SER A 132 3.63 -0.63 -0.49
C SER A 132 3.31 0.28 0.67
N ARG A 133 2.54 -0.24 1.62
CA ARG A 133 2.43 0.32 2.97
C ARG A 133 3.60 -0.15 3.86
N GLY A 134 4.01 0.69 4.80
CA GLY A 134 4.96 0.36 5.87
C GLY A 134 4.44 0.90 7.20
N GLY A 135 4.31 0.08 8.24
CA GLY A 135 3.73 0.53 9.51
C GLY A 135 4.59 1.59 10.19
N ILE A 136 5.90 1.31 10.26
CA ILE A 136 6.93 2.19 10.83
C ILE A 136 8.12 2.32 9.88
N LEU A 137 8.99 3.31 10.13
CA LEU A 137 10.13 3.60 9.25
C LEU A 137 11.12 2.43 9.08
N SER A 138 11.29 1.56 10.07
CA SER A 138 12.12 0.35 9.88
C SER A 138 11.52 -0.65 8.89
N GLU A 139 10.19 -0.71 8.76
CA GLU A 139 9.52 -1.55 7.74
C GLU A 139 9.68 -0.94 6.35
N VAL A 140 9.61 0.39 6.24
CA VAL A 140 9.84 1.13 4.98
C VAL A 140 11.15 0.68 4.36
N PHE A 141 12.25 0.72 5.13
CA PHE A 141 13.56 0.37 4.60
C PHE A 141 13.70 -1.12 4.25
N GLN A 142 13.03 -2.02 4.99
CA GLN A 142 13.00 -3.44 4.65
C GLN A 142 12.29 -3.68 3.32
N LEU A 143 11.17 -2.98 3.09
CA LEU A 143 10.39 -3.08 1.86
C LEU A 143 11.10 -2.40 0.67
N GLU A 144 11.75 -1.27 0.88
CA GLU A 144 12.63 -0.64 -0.14
C GLU A 144 13.76 -1.61 -0.52
N SER A 145 14.42 -2.23 0.47
CA SER A 145 15.47 -3.23 0.24
C SER A 145 14.96 -4.49 -0.47
N ALA A 146 13.68 -4.82 -0.27
CA ALA A 146 13.00 -5.93 -0.94
C ALA A 146 12.65 -5.61 -2.41
N GLY A 147 12.76 -4.35 -2.84
CA GLY A 147 12.49 -3.92 -4.22
C GLY A 147 11.23 -3.07 -4.39
N ALA A 148 10.60 -2.59 -3.30
CA ALA A 148 9.53 -1.61 -3.42
C ALA A 148 10.10 -0.28 -3.96
N THR A 149 9.37 0.34 -4.88
CA THR A 149 9.73 1.64 -5.46
C THR A 149 9.40 2.77 -4.48
N THR A 150 8.23 2.69 -3.86
CA THR A 150 7.76 3.67 -2.88
C THR A 150 7.10 2.93 -1.73
N VAL A 151 7.40 3.33 -0.50
CA VAL A 151 6.72 2.79 0.68
C VAL A 151 6.19 3.92 1.53
N ILE A 152 4.88 3.90 1.81
CA ILE A 152 4.20 4.93 2.58
C ILE A 152 4.26 4.57 4.09
N PRO A 153 4.88 5.42 4.94
CA PRO A 153 4.98 5.19 6.38
C PRO A 153 3.68 5.56 7.11
N GLU A 154 2.86 4.57 7.43
CA GLU A 154 1.53 4.77 8.01
C GLU A 154 1.53 5.62 9.28
N LEU A 155 2.40 5.28 10.24
CA LEU A 155 2.44 6.01 11.51
C LEU A 155 2.82 7.47 11.30
N SER A 156 3.73 7.76 10.38
CA SER A 156 4.13 9.13 10.07
C SER A 156 2.98 9.89 9.43
N GLU A 157 2.30 9.31 8.45
CA GLU A 157 1.19 9.97 7.74
C GLU A 157 0.00 10.24 8.68
N VAL A 158 -0.33 9.31 9.56
CA VAL A 158 -1.36 9.51 10.60
C VAL A 158 -0.97 10.65 11.54
N SER A 159 0.29 10.67 12.00
CA SER A 159 0.77 11.70 12.93
C SER A 159 0.81 13.09 12.28
N LEU A 160 1.22 13.17 11.01
CA LEU A 160 1.23 14.41 10.23
C LEU A 160 -0.20 14.92 9.99
N ARG A 161 -1.14 14.03 9.67
CA ARG A 161 -2.55 14.41 9.49
C ARG A 161 -3.18 14.93 10.78
N LEU A 162 -2.84 14.34 11.93
CA LEU A 162 -3.27 14.83 13.24
C LEU A 162 -2.67 16.20 13.55
N GLY A 163 -1.37 16.40 13.31
CA GLY A 163 -0.72 17.71 13.47
C GLY A 163 -1.35 18.78 12.58
N SER A 164 -1.67 18.44 11.33
CA SER A 164 -2.41 19.31 10.40
C SER A 164 -3.77 19.73 10.97
N ALA A 165 -4.54 18.80 11.52
CA ALA A 165 -5.83 19.13 12.14
C ALA A 165 -5.67 20.07 13.35
N VAL A 166 -4.61 19.90 14.15
CA VAL A 166 -4.32 20.83 15.25
C VAL A 166 -4.00 22.23 14.71
N LEU A 167 -3.17 22.35 13.67
CA LEU A 167 -2.84 23.65 13.08
C LEU A 167 -4.07 24.37 12.48
N ASP A 168 -5.01 23.60 11.93
CA ASP A 168 -6.27 24.11 11.39
C ASP A 168 -7.14 24.78 12.48
N GLU A 169 -7.21 24.19 13.68
CA GLU A 169 -7.91 24.79 14.83
C GLU A 169 -7.32 26.14 15.26
N PHE A 170 -6.05 26.41 14.94
CA PHE A 170 -5.40 27.70 15.18
C PHE A 170 -5.48 28.65 13.97
N GLY A 171 -6.21 28.29 12.91
CA GLY A 171 -6.43 29.12 11.73
C GLY A 171 -5.18 29.29 10.86
N VAL A 172 -4.22 28.35 10.92
CA VAL A 172 -3.05 28.37 10.03
C VAL A 172 -3.52 28.17 8.59
N SER A 173 -2.94 28.91 7.64
CA SER A 173 -3.34 28.78 6.23
C SER A 173 -2.97 27.42 5.63
N LEU A 174 -3.76 26.92 4.68
CA LEU A 174 -3.51 25.64 4.00
C LEU A 174 -2.09 25.55 3.41
N ASN A 175 -1.65 26.59 2.68
CA ASN A 175 -0.30 26.61 2.10
C ASN A 175 0.79 26.48 3.19
N THR A 176 0.66 27.22 4.29
CA THR A 176 1.63 27.15 5.39
C THR A 176 1.61 25.78 6.08
N MET A 177 0.44 25.17 6.23
CA MET A 177 0.32 23.81 6.76
C MET A 177 0.98 22.80 5.84
N ASP A 178 0.70 22.85 4.54
CA ASP A 178 1.28 21.94 3.54
C ASP A 178 2.81 22.04 3.50
N ASP A 179 3.35 23.27 3.50
CA ASP A 179 4.79 23.51 3.56
C ASP A 179 5.41 22.90 4.83
N SER A 180 4.76 23.12 5.99
CA SER A 180 5.24 22.60 7.28
C SER A 180 5.18 21.07 7.35
N ILE A 181 4.13 20.46 6.81
CA ILE A 181 3.95 19.01 6.76
C ILE A 181 5.02 18.38 5.86
N ASN A 182 5.26 18.96 4.68
CA ASN A 182 6.25 18.46 3.73
C ASN A 182 7.67 18.55 4.32
N ASP A 183 8.03 19.70 4.91
CA ASP A 183 9.33 19.86 5.58
C ASP A 183 9.52 18.86 6.73
N LEU A 184 8.49 18.64 7.56
CA LEU A 184 8.56 17.67 8.64
C LEU A 184 8.65 16.23 8.12
N ARG A 185 7.89 15.87 7.08
CA ARG A 185 7.94 14.54 6.43
C ARG A 185 9.36 14.23 5.97
N ASP A 186 10.01 15.16 5.29
CA ASP A 186 11.38 15.02 4.81
C ASP A 186 12.38 14.86 5.95
N LYS A 187 12.24 15.67 7.02
CA LYS A 187 13.08 15.57 8.22
C LYS A 187 12.92 14.24 8.94
N LEU A 188 11.70 13.72 9.06
CA LEU A 188 11.42 12.41 9.67
C LEU A 188 12.08 11.29 8.88
N ALA A 189 11.93 11.29 7.56
CA ALA A 189 12.56 10.31 6.68
C ALA A 189 14.11 10.37 6.76
N ALA A 190 14.69 11.57 6.71
CA ALA A 190 16.13 11.77 6.79
C ALA A 190 16.72 11.29 8.13
N ARG A 191 16.08 11.63 9.25
CA ARG A 191 16.51 11.19 10.60
C ARG A 191 16.48 9.67 10.74
N ALA A 192 15.41 9.03 10.25
CA ALA A 192 15.29 7.59 10.30
C ALA A 192 16.35 6.88 9.45
N ARG A 193 16.65 7.39 8.25
CA ARG A 193 17.73 6.86 7.40
C ARG A 193 19.10 6.92 8.08
N ILE A 194 19.42 8.04 8.74
CA ILE A 194 20.68 8.19 9.48
C ILE A 194 20.75 7.19 10.63
N GLN A 195 19.67 7.08 11.41
CA GLN A 195 19.61 6.17 12.56
C GLN A 195 19.76 4.71 12.13
N GLN A 196 19.05 4.31 11.07
CA GLN A 196 19.14 2.95 10.56
C GLN A 196 20.56 2.61 10.07
N LYS A 197 21.21 3.51 9.32
CA LYS A 197 22.61 3.33 8.88
C LYS A 197 23.57 3.17 10.06
N ARG A 198 23.36 3.91 11.16
CA ARG A 198 24.16 3.78 12.38
C ARG A 198 23.97 2.41 13.03
N LEU A 199 22.72 1.97 13.16
CA LEU A 199 22.39 0.66 13.75
C LEU A 199 22.96 -0.49 12.91
N ALA A 200 22.87 -0.42 11.58
CA ALA A 200 23.43 -1.44 10.68
C ALA A 200 24.97 -1.55 10.83
N LYS A 201 25.68 -0.42 10.81
CA LYS A 201 27.14 -0.39 11.02
C LYS A 201 27.54 -0.97 12.37
N GLN A 202 26.76 -0.72 13.42
CA GLN A 202 27.03 -1.25 14.74
C GLN A 202 26.81 -2.77 14.82
N ALA A 203 25.77 -3.28 14.15
CA ALA A 203 25.53 -4.72 14.04
C ALA A 203 26.66 -5.45 13.28
N GLU A 204 27.19 -4.86 12.21
CA GLU A 204 28.35 -5.41 11.47
C GLU A 204 29.61 -5.46 12.34
N LYS A 205 29.91 -4.37 13.07
CA LYS A 205 31.06 -4.31 13.99
C LYS A 205 30.98 -5.39 15.07
N ASN A 206 29.78 -5.63 15.61
CA ASN A 206 29.56 -6.65 16.63
C ASN A 206 29.71 -8.08 16.08
N ARG A 207 29.39 -8.32 14.80
CA ARG A 207 29.63 -9.62 14.14
C ARG A 207 31.11 -9.87 13.83
N GLY A 208 31.88 -8.82 13.50
CA GLY A 208 33.31 -8.93 13.20
C GLY A 208 34.25 -9.04 14.41
N GLY A 209 33.80 -8.69 15.62
CA GLY A 209 34.62 -8.67 16.83
C GLY A 209 34.71 -10.00 17.60
N GLY A 210 34.02 -11.06 17.18
CA GLY A 210 33.94 -12.34 17.90
C GLY A 210 35.01 -13.39 17.57
N GLY A 211 35.89 -13.13 16.60
CA GLY A 211 36.92 -14.08 16.14
C GLY A 211 38.29 -13.82 16.77
N GLY A 212 38.48 -14.17 18.04
CA GLY A 212 39.76 -13.95 18.73
C GLY A 212 39.93 -14.72 20.04
N GLY A 213 39.38 -15.92 20.14
CA GLY A 213 39.58 -16.83 21.27
C GLY A 213 40.42 -18.04 20.86
N GLY A 214 41.71 -17.83 20.60
CA GLY A 214 42.66 -18.92 20.40
C GLY A 214 42.85 -19.70 21.69
N LEU A 215 42.18 -20.84 21.82
CA LEU A 215 42.52 -21.86 22.80
C LEU A 215 43.86 -22.46 22.40
N GLY A 216 44.93 -22.07 23.10
CA GLY A 216 46.22 -22.76 23.02
C GLY A 216 46.07 -24.20 23.52
N PRO A 217 46.79 -25.17 22.93
CA PRO A 217 46.65 -26.57 23.33
C PRO A 217 47.18 -26.78 24.77
N PRO A 218 46.52 -27.65 25.56
CA PRO A 218 46.96 -27.93 26.92
C PRO A 218 48.28 -28.72 26.95
N PRO A 219 49.02 -28.66 28.07
CA PRO A 219 50.33 -29.31 28.24
C PRO A 219 50.27 -30.84 28.26
#